data_AF-A0A8M1KJC9-F1
#
_entry.id   AF-A0A8M1KJC9-F1
#
_cell.length_a   1.000
_cell.length_b   1.000
_cell.length_c   1.000
_cell.angle_alpha   90.00
_cell.angle_beta   90.00
_cell.angle_gamma   90.00
#
_symmetry.space_group_name_H-M   'P 1'
#
loop_
_entity.id
_entity.type
_entity.pdbx_description
1 polymer ?
#
loop_
_entity_poly.entity_id
_entity_poly.type
_entity_poly.pdbx_seq_one_letter_code
_entity_poly.pdbx_strand_id
1 'polypeptide(L)'
;MAETHGKFDFAIDRGGTFTDVFAHLPDGRERVLKLLSHDPQNYKDAPTEGIRRVLEQATGRDFPRDQPVDTSLIGWIRMGTTVATNALLERQGERTALLVTRGFRDLLHIGTQARPGLFDLEISMPEVLYEEVIEVDERVVLKRDGCQLPRKESKRTVTGSTGDSLEVWRELDTQQVEKDLKGVLARGITSLAVLLLHSYTYVRGARDETELS
;
A
#
# COMPACT_ATOMS: atom_id res chain seq x y z
N MET A 1 -13.15 -23.77 2.20
CA MET A 1 -13.30 -22.65 3.16
C MET A 1 -13.27 -23.25 4.55
N ALA A 2 -12.70 -22.59 5.56
CA ALA A 2 -12.70 -23.15 6.91
C ALA A 2 -14.15 -23.24 7.39
N GLU A 3 -14.61 -24.43 7.77
CA GLU A 3 -15.99 -24.62 8.25
C GLU A 3 -16.13 -24.09 9.67
N THR A 4 -16.71 -22.91 9.80
CA THR A 4 -17.04 -22.25 11.07
C THR A 4 -18.43 -22.70 11.53
N HIS A 5 -18.51 -23.93 12.03
CA HIS A 5 -19.75 -24.50 12.56
C HIS A 5 -20.38 -23.60 13.63
N GLY A 6 -21.67 -23.28 13.44
CA GLY A 6 -22.45 -22.51 14.41
C GLY A 6 -22.21 -20.99 14.40
N LYS A 7 -21.50 -20.45 13.40
CA LYS A 7 -21.17 -19.03 13.28
C LYS A 7 -21.68 -18.40 11.98
N PHE A 8 -21.68 -17.08 11.95
CA PHE A 8 -22.03 -16.28 10.78
C PHE A 8 -20.77 -15.97 9.96
N ASP A 9 -20.88 -16.16 8.65
CA ASP A 9 -19.80 -15.91 7.71
C ASP A 9 -20.21 -14.83 6.71
N PHE A 10 -19.36 -13.82 6.50
CA PHE A 10 -19.71 -12.64 5.71
C PHE A 10 -18.76 -12.43 4.53
N ALA A 11 -19.31 -12.29 3.33
CA ALA A 11 -18.61 -11.75 2.17
C ALA A 11 -19.20 -10.38 1.83
N ILE A 12 -18.36 -9.34 1.86
CA ILE A 12 -18.78 -7.95 1.70
C ILE A 12 -18.02 -7.35 0.53
N ASP A 13 -18.74 -6.72 -0.40
CA ASP A 13 -18.16 -5.91 -1.47
C ASP A 13 -18.57 -4.45 -1.29
N ARG A 14 -17.62 -3.61 -0.86
CA ARG A 14 -17.82 -2.17 -0.71
C ARG A 14 -17.47 -1.46 -2.02
N GLY A 15 -18.51 -1.13 -2.79
CA GLY A 15 -18.45 -0.28 -3.97
C GLY A 15 -18.43 1.23 -3.64
N GLY A 16 -18.37 2.07 -4.68
CA GLY A 16 -18.48 3.53 -4.53
C GLY A 16 -19.88 3.99 -4.10
N THR A 17 -20.93 3.45 -4.72
CA THR A 17 -22.32 3.82 -4.41
C THR A 17 -22.99 2.87 -3.42
N PHE A 18 -22.79 1.55 -3.59
CA PHE A 18 -23.43 0.53 -2.78
C PHE A 18 -22.43 -0.45 -2.18
N THR A 19 -22.79 -0.97 -1.02
CA THR A 19 -22.11 -2.09 -0.37
C THR A 19 -23.03 -3.29 -0.40
N ASP A 20 -22.58 -4.36 -1.05
CA ASP A 20 -23.28 -5.63 -1.11
C ASP A 20 -22.76 -6.54 0.00
N VAL A 21 -23.67 -7.13 0.77
CA VAL A 21 -23.36 -7.98 1.92
C VAL A 21 -24.03 -9.32 1.70
N PHE A 22 -23.22 -10.37 1.58
CA PHE A 22 -23.64 -11.75 1.62
C PHE A 22 -23.30 -12.33 2.99
N ALA A 23 -24.25 -13.04 3.59
CA ALA A 23 -24.05 -13.74 4.85
C ALA A 23 -24.55 -15.18 4.76
N HIS A 24 -23.70 -16.11 5.18
CA HIS A 24 -24.09 -17.49 5.45
C HIS A 24 -24.33 -17.64 6.96
N LEU A 25 -25.52 -18.12 7.33
CA LEU A 25 -25.98 -18.19 8.71
C LEU A 25 -25.62 -19.54 9.35
N PRO A 26 -25.56 -19.63 10.70
CA PRO A 26 -25.31 -20.88 11.42
C PRO A 26 -26.28 -22.03 11.08
N ASP A 27 -27.50 -21.70 10.64
CA ASP A 27 -28.55 -22.66 10.29
C ASP A 27 -28.56 -23.05 8.80
N GLY A 28 -27.53 -22.62 8.05
CA GLY A 28 -27.37 -22.89 6.63
C GLY A 28 -28.16 -21.98 5.70
N ARG A 29 -28.95 -21.03 6.24
CA ARG A 29 -29.63 -20.03 5.41
C ARG A 29 -28.65 -18.97 4.91
N GLU A 30 -29.05 -18.28 3.85
CA GLU A 30 -28.29 -17.17 3.30
C GLU A 30 -29.09 -15.87 3.39
N ARG A 31 -28.36 -14.76 3.55
CA ARG A 31 -28.91 -13.40 3.50
C ARG A 31 -28.08 -12.54 2.59
N VAL A 32 -28.76 -11.72 1.80
CA VAL A 32 -28.15 -10.71 0.95
C VAL A 32 -28.76 -9.36 1.29
N LEU A 33 -27.91 -8.37 1.53
CA LEU A 33 -28.30 -6.99 1.79
C LEU A 33 -27.56 -6.07 0.83
N LYS A 34 -28.19 -4.94 0.52
CA LYS A 34 -27.58 -3.85 -0.24
C LYS A 34 -27.77 -2.56 0.55
N LEU A 35 -26.68 -1.89 0.87
CA LEU A 35 -26.65 -0.63 1.61
C LEU A 35 -26.02 0.45 0.74
N LEU A 36 -26.33 1.72 1.01
CA LEU A 36 -25.56 2.82 0.45
C LEU A 36 -24.17 2.79 1.07
N SER A 37 -23.11 2.90 0.27
CA SER A 37 -21.73 2.88 0.77
C SER A 37 -21.39 4.08 1.64
N HIS A 38 -22.12 5.19 1.49
CA HIS A 38 -21.95 6.40 2.25
C HIS A 38 -23.33 7.00 2.59
N ASP A 39 -23.73 6.87 3.86
CA ASP A 39 -25.00 7.37 4.40
C ASP A 39 -24.83 7.77 5.89
N PRO A 40 -24.08 8.87 6.15
CA PRO A 40 -23.65 9.24 7.49
C PRO A 40 -24.80 9.63 8.42
N GLN A 41 -25.99 9.91 7.88
CA GLN A 41 -27.19 10.20 8.67
C GLN A 41 -27.75 8.95 9.35
N ASN A 42 -27.53 7.77 8.76
CA ASN A 42 -28.10 6.52 9.25
C ASN A 42 -27.06 5.61 9.92
N TYR A 43 -25.85 5.55 9.41
CA TYR A 43 -24.77 4.70 9.93
C TYR A 43 -23.39 5.24 9.54
N LYS A 44 -22.38 4.97 10.39
CA LYS A 44 -21.00 5.40 10.14
C LYS A 44 -20.33 4.61 9.02
N ASP A 45 -20.63 3.32 8.92
CA ASP A 45 -19.95 2.40 8.01
C ASP A 45 -20.91 1.31 7.51
N ALA A 46 -21.01 1.17 6.18
CA ALA A 46 -21.96 0.27 5.53
C ALA A 46 -21.66 -1.23 5.76
N PRO A 47 -20.40 -1.71 5.67
CA PRO A 47 -20.05 -3.07 6.08
C PRO A 47 -20.50 -3.42 7.51
N THR A 48 -20.15 -2.56 8.47
CA THR A 48 -20.49 -2.78 9.88
C THR A 48 -22.00 -2.81 10.10
N GLU A 49 -22.74 -1.89 9.47
CA GLU A 49 -24.20 -1.85 9.52
C GLU A 49 -24.84 -3.07 8.84
N GLY A 50 -24.27 -3.56 7.74
CA GLY A 50 -24.75 -4.77 7.07
C GLY A 50 -24.64 -6.00 7.96
N ILE A 51 -23.50 -6.19 8.62
CA ILE A 51 -23.30 -7.26 9.61
C ILE A 51 -24.32 -7.14 10.73
N ARG A 52 -24.48 -5.95 11.30
CA ARG A 52 -25.44 -5.66 12.38
C ARG A 52 -26.86 -6.09 12.00
N ARG A 53 -27.37 -5.65 10.84
CA ARG A 53 -28.73 -5.98 10.38
C ARG A 53 -28.94 -7.48 10.21
N VAL A 54 -27.93 -8.21 9.70
CA VAL A 54 -28.01 -9.68 9.59
C VAL A 54 -28.10 -10.31 10.97
N LEU A 55 -27.25 -9.91 11.92
CA LEU A 55 -27.24 -10.46 13.26
C LEU A 55 -28.56 -10.18 13.99
N GLU A 56 -29.09 -8.95 13.92
CA GLU A 56 -30.38 -8.59 14.50
C GLU A 56 -31.52 -9.44 13.94
N GLN A 57 -31.61 -9.54 12.61
CA GLN A 57 -32.66 -10.30 11.94
C GLN A 57 -32.58 -11.80 12.21
N ALA A 58 -31.37 -12.36 12.33
CA ALA A 58 -31.18 -13.79 12.51
C ALA A 58 -31.31 -14.22 13.98
N THR A 59 -30.86 -13.39 14.92
CA THR A 59 -30.84 -13.74 16.35
C THR A 59 -32.02 -13.17 17.14
N GLY A 60 -32.70 -12.16 16.60
CA GLY A 60 -33.75 -11.40 17.31
C GLY A 60 -33.22 -10.55 18.47
N ARG A 61 -31.90 -10.43 18.62
CA ARG A 61 -31.25 -9.57 19.62
C ARG A 61 -31.01 -8.19 19.04
N ASP A 62 -31.08 -7.18 19.87
CA ASP A 62 -30.78 -5.81 19.49
C ASP A 62 -29.27 -5.58 19.45
N PHE A 63 -28.75 -4.92 18.40
CA PHE A 63 -27.34 -4.58 18.25
C PHE A 63 -27.19 -3.07 18.01
N PRO A 64 -27.20 -2.24 19.06
CA PRO A 64 -27.26 -0.79 18.95
C PRO A 64 -26.19 -0.18 18.03
N ARG A 65 -26.58 0.87 17.29
CA ARG A 65 -25.72 1.48 16.26
C ARG A 65 -24.45 2.14 16.79
N ASP A 66 -24.52 2.62 18.02
CA ASP A 66 -23.46 3.29 18.76
C ASP A 66 -22.49 2.34 19.46
N GLN A 67 -22.80 1.03 19.48
CA GLN A 67 -21.97 0.02 20.12
C GLN A 67 -21.24 -0.85 19.09
N PRO A 68 -20.04 -1.37 19.44
CA PRO A 68 -19.35 -2.37 18.63
C PRO A 68 -20.23 -3.60 18.41
N VAL A 69 -20.19 -4.15 17.20
CA VAL A 69 -20.88 -5.41 16.89
C VAL A 69 -20.19 -6.57 17.61
N ASP A 70 -20.96 -7.46 18.24
CA ASP A 70 -20.42 -8.66 18.88
C ASP A 70 -19.82 -9.61 17.83
N THR A 71 -18.50 -9.72 17.83
CA THR A 71 -17.77 -10.57 16.90
C THR A 71 -17.72 -12.05 17.34
N SER A 72 -18.19 -12.40 18.54
CA SER A 72 -18.15 -13.77 19.05
C SER A 72 -18.96 -14.75 18.18
N LEU A 73 -20.02 -14.24 17.57
CA LEU A 73 -20.91 -14.95 16.65
C LEU A 73 -20.34 -15.10 15.23
N ILE A 74 -19.26 -14.38 14.91
CA ILE A 74 -18.72 -14.29 13.55
C ILE A 74 -17.60 -15.32 13.37
N GLY A 75 -17.68 -16.10 12.28
CA GLY A 75 -16.68 -17.07 11.87
C GLY A 75 -15.57 -16.38 11.09
N TRP A 76 -15.92 -15.80 9.95
CA TRP A 76 -15.01 -14.97 9.16
C TRP A 76 -15.73 -13.83 8.45
N ILE A 77 -14.94 -12.82 8.10
CA ILE A 77 -15.36 -11.71 7.23
C ILE A 77 -14.35 -11.63 6.09
N ARG A 78 -14.83 -11.68 4.85
CA ARG A 78 -14.06 -11.37 3.65
C ARG A 78 -14.59 -10.07 3.09
N MET A 79 -13.73 -9.07 2.98
CA MET A 79 -14.10 -7.78 2.44
C MET A 79 -13.31 -7.50 1.17
N GLY A 80 -14.02 -7.33 0.07
CA GLY A 80 -13.53 -6.67 -1.13
C GLY A 80 -13.96 -5.21 -1.12
N THR A 81 -13.15 -4.34 -1.70
CA THR A 81 -13.54 -2.95 -1.93
C THR A 81 -12.93 -2.41 -3.20
N THR A 82 -13.67 -1.53 -3.87
CA THR A 82 -13.21 -0.81 -5.06
C THR A 82 -12.67 0.59 -4.74
N VAL A 83 -12.68 1.00 -3.45
CA VAL A 83 -12.25 2.35 -3.02
C VAL A 83 -10.82 2.65 -3.46
N ALA A 84 -9.88 1.72 -3.27
CA ALA A 84 -8.48 1.93 -3.63
C ALA A 84 -8.28 2.08 -5.15
N THR A 85 -8.94 1.25 -5.94
CA THR A 85 -8.86 1.31 -7.40
C THR A 85 -9.48 2.60 -7.94
N ASN A 86 -10.63 3.02 -7.41
CA ASN A 86 -11.28 4.27 -7.82
C ASN A 86 -10.44 5.48 -7.41
N ALA A 87 -9.90 5.49 -6.19
CA ALA A 87 -8.99 6.54 -5.74
C ALA A 87 -7.77 6.68 -6.68
N LEU A 88 -7.21 5.56 -7.15
CA LEU A 88 -6.12 5.57 -8.12
C LEU A 88 -6.56 6.12 -9.49
N LEU A 89 -7.71 5.68 -10.01
CA LEU A 89 -8.24 6.11 -11.31
C LEU A 89 -8.66 7.59 -11.31
N GLU A 90 -9.24 8.07 -10.21
CA GLU A 90 -9.72 9.44 -10.01
C GLU A 90 -8.62 10.39 -9.49
N ARG A 91 -7.39 9.88 -9.33
CA ARG A 91 -6.24 10.63 -8.79
C ARG A 91 -6.53 11.24 -7.40
N GLN A 92 -7.37 10.59 -6.61
CA GLN A 92 -7.72 10.97 -5.25
C GLN A 92 -6.80 10.26 -4.24
N GLY A 93 -5.51 10.55 -4.33
CA GLY A 93 -4.48 10.02 -3.41
C GLY A 93 -3.90 11.11 -2.52
N GLU A 94 -3.13 10.70 -1.52
CA GLU A 94 -2.34 11.61 -0.71
C GLU A 94 -1.17 12.20 -1.51
N ARG A 95 -0.87 13.47 -1.26
CA ARG A 95 0.29 14.16 -1.83
C ARG A 95 1.54 13.42 -1.41
N THR A 96 2.31 12.90 -2.37
CA THR A 96 3.42 11.99 -2.11
C THR A 96 4.72 12.49 -2.73
N ALA A 97 5.82 12.46 -1.97
CA ALA A 97 7.17 12.64 -2.48
C ALA A 97 7.85 11.29 -2.75
N LEU A 98 8.76 11.27 -3.73
CA LEU A 98 9.60 10.13 -4.06
C LEU A 98 11.04 10.40 -3.62
N LEU A 99 11.56 9.62 -2.68
CA LEU A 99 12.97 9.61 -2.31
C LEU A 99 13.67 8.49 -3.06
N VAL A 100 14.67 8.84 -3.87
CA VAL A 100 15.32 7.92 -4.82
C VAL A 100 16.82 8.10 -4.82
N THR A 101 17.56 7.02 -5.12
CA THR A 101 19.01 7.10 -5.31
C THR A 101 19.39 8.17 -6.34
N ARG A 102 20.39 8.99 -6.04
CA ARG A 102 20.89 10.05 -6.93
C ARG A 102 21.27 9.51 -8.32
N GLY A 103 20.86 10.25 -9.35
CA GLY A 103 20.96 9.88 -10.76
C GLY A 103 19.77 9.08 -11.29
N PHE A 104 18.74 8.83 -10.46
CA PHE A 104 17.55 8.05 -10.83
C PHE A 104 16.24 8.84 -10.64
N ARG A 105 16.34 10.18 -10.55
CA ARG A 105 15.17 11.08 -10.43
C ARG A 105 14.01 10.72 -11.37
N ASP A 106 14.33 10.49 -12.64
CA ASP A 106 13.32 10.31 -13.70
C ASP A 106 12.93 8.85 -13.92
N LEU A 107 13.40 7.91 -13.07
CA LEU A 107 13.22 6.47 -13.27
C LEU A 107 11.74 6.07 -13.48
N LEU A 108 10.85 6.56 -12.61
CA LEU A 108 9.41 6.27 -12.69
C LEU A 108 8.70 7.08 -13.79
N HIS A 109 9.27 8.22 -14.21
CA HIS A 109 8.74 8.99 -15.32
C HIS A 109 9.05 8.32 -16.67
N ILE A 110 10.27 7.80 -16.82
CA ILE A 110 10.69 7.03 -18.00
C ILE A 110 9.94 5.69 -18.07
N GLY A 111 9.70 5.07 -16.92
CA GLY A 111 9.01 3.78 -16.82
C GLY A 111 9.76 2.67 -17.55
N THR A 112 9.02 1.75 -18.18
CA THR A 112 9.60 0.59 -18.90
C THR A 112 9.85 0.86 -20.38
N GLN A 113 9.58 2.09 -20.85
CA GLN A 113 9.58 2.44 -22.28
C GLN A 113 8.71 1.52 -23.16
N ALA A 114 7.78 0.76 -22.58
CA ALA A 114 6.86 -0.08 -23.33
C ALA A 114 5.97 0.82 -24.21
N ARG A 115 5.94 0.54 -25.52
CA ARG A 115 5.09 1.24 -26.49
C ARG A 115 3.91 0.34 -26.86
N PRO A 116 2.68 0.64 -26.39
CA PRO A 116 1.49 -0.12 -26.78
C PRO A 116 1.26 -0.09 -28.30
N GLY A 117 1.49 1.07 -28.93
CA GLY A 117 1.54 1.24 -30.39
C GLY A 117 2.96 1.53 -30.85
N LEU A 118 3.63 0.55 -31.48
CA LEU A 118 5.03 0.68 -31.89
C LEU A 118 5.25 1.79 -32.95
N PHE A 119 4.22 2.07 -33.75
CA PHE A 119 4.27 3.01 -34.87
C PHE A 119 3.57 4.34 -34.62
N ASP A 120 3.04 4.56 -33.42
CA ASP A 120 2.39 5.82 -33.07
C ASP A 120 3.43 6.94 -33.03
N LEU A 121 3.22 7.97 -33.86
CA LEU A 121 4.09 9.15 -33.92
C LEU A 121 3.90 10.06 -32.70
N GLU A 122 2.70 10.03 -32.12
CA GLU A 122 2.35 10.79 -30.92
C GLU A 122 2.10 9.81 -29.76
N ILE A 123 3.01 9.79 -28.79
CA ILE A 123 2.95 8.88 -27.64
C ILE A 123 2.53 9.69 -26.42
N SER A 124 1.36 9.36 -25.88
CA SER A 124 0.91 9.90 -24.60
C SER A 124 1.54 9.08 -23.46
N MET A 125 2.49 9.69 -22.75
CA MET A 125 3.04 9.10 -21.52
C MET A 125 2.07 9.33 -20.36
N PRO A 126 1.75 8.31 -19.54
CA PRO A 126 0.98 8.51 -18.32
C PRO A 126 1.70 9.46 -17.35
N GLU A 127 0.95 10.32 -16.67
CA GLU A 127 1.50 11.17 -15.62
C GLU A 127 1.94 10.33 -14.39
N VAL A 128 2.95 10.81 -13.68
CA VAL A 128 3.45 10.22 -12.44
C VAL A 128 2.52 10.50 -11.26
N LEU A 129 2.62 9.70 -10.18
CA LEU A 129 1.78 9.85 -8.97
C LEU A 129 2.43 10.73 -7.88
N TYR A 130 3.73 10.98 -7.96
CA TYR A 130 4.44 11.81 -6.98
C TYR A 130 4.45 13.28 -7.42
N GLU A 131 4.54 14.18 -6.45
CA GLU A 131 4.65 15.63 -6.70
C GLU A 131 6.09 16.11 -6.70
N GLU A 132 6.94 15.50 -5.89
CA GLU A 132 8.32 15.92 -5.67
C GLU A 132 9.26 14.72 -5.66
N VAL A 133 10.49 14.92 -6.16
CA VAL A 133 11.55 13.90 -6.11
C VAL A 133 12.74 14.43 -5.33
N ILE A 134 13.19 13.64 -4.35
CA ILE A 134 14.35 13.89 -3.51
C ILE A 134 15.42 12.88 -3.91
N GLU A 135 16.54 13.37 -4.44
CA GLU A 135 17.66 12.52 -4.76
C GLU A 135 18.60 12.41 -3.57
N VAL A 136 18.74 11.19 -3.06
CA VAL A 136 19.64 10.89 -1.95
C VAL A 136 20.97 10.35 -2.47
N ASP A 137 22.07 10.86 -1.93
CA ASP A 137 23.39 10.50 -2.39
C ASP A 137 23.91 9.25 -1.67
N GLU A 138 23.23 8.12 -1.84
CA GLU A 138 23.71 6.80 -1.46
C GLU A 138 23.98 5.92 -2.69
N ARG A 139 24.75 4.85 -2.54
CA ARG A 139 24.93 3.87 -3.61
C ARG A 139 25.32 2.52 -3.05
N VAL A 140 24.49 1.54 -3.32
CA VAL A 140 24.80 0.11 -3.14
C VAL A 140 24.82 -0.54 -4.51
N VAL A 141 25.72 -1.51 -4.72
CA VAL A 141 25.89 -2.21 -5.99
C VAL A 141 26.05 -3.69 -5.72
N LEU A 142 25.44 -4.55 -6.54
CA LEU A 142 25.71 -5.98 -6.51
C LEU A 142 27.18 -6.28 -6.86
N LYS A 143 27.87 -6.99 -5.98
CA LYS A 143 29.22 -7.48 -6.22
C LYS A 143 29.15 -8.69 -7.13
N ARG A 144 29.50 -8.49 -8.40
CA ARG A 144 29.60 -9.54 -9.42
C ARG A 144 30.97 -9.49 -10.09
N ASP A 145 31.47 -10.66 -10.50
CA ASP A 145 32.79 -10.79 -11.13
C ASP A 145 32.86 -10.07 -12.49
N GLY A 146 31.72 -9.89 -13.17
CA GLY A 146 31.62 -9.14 -14.43
C GLY A 146 31.27 -7.64 -14.29
N CYS A 147 31.35 -7.07 -13.08
CA CYS A 147 31.03 -5.65 -12.88
C CYS A 147 32.09 -4.75 -13.55
N GLN A 148 31.67 -3.92 -14.50
CA GLN A 148 32.54 -3.01 -15.25
C GLN A 148 32.64 -1.61 -14.63
N LEU A 149 31.97 -1.38 -13.49
CA LEU A 149 32.05 -0.09 -12.81
C LEU A 149 33.49 0.16 -12.32
N PRO A 150 33.99 1.40 -12.42
CA PRO A 150 35.38 1.72 -12.07
C PRO A 150 35.60 1.58 -10.56
N ARG A 151 36.21 0.46 -10.16
CA ARG A 151 36.61 0.19 -8.76
C ARG A 151 37.94 0.88 -8.48
N LYS A 152 37.88 2.17 -8.09
CA LYS A 152 39.10 2.91 -7.71
C LYS A 152 39.69 2.42 -6.37
N GLU A 153 38.85 1.90 -5.47
CA GLU A 153 39.21 1.51 -4.11
C GLU A 153 38.37 0.31 -3.65
N SER A 154 38.89 -0.47 -2.70
CA SER A 154 38.13 -1.52 -2.01
C SER A 154 36.93 -0.91 -1.28
N LYS A 155 35.74 -1.39 -1.60
CA LYS A 155 34.49 -0.96 -0.95
C LYS A 155 34.08 -1.92 0.16
N ARG A 156 33.40 -1.37 1.18
CA ARG A 156 32.76 -2.16 2.22
C ARG A 156 31.81 -3.15 1.55
N THR A 157 32.06 -4.44 1.77
CA THR A 157 31.20 -5.52 1.25
C THR A 157 30.27 -5.97 2.37
N VAL A 158 28.99 -6.16 2.05
CA VAL A 158 27.99 -6.74 2.94
C VAL A 158 27.29 -7.90 2.25
N THR A 159 26.78 -8.84 3.03
CA THR A 159 25.90 -9.90 2.54
C THR A 159 24.46 -9.45 2.71
N GLY A 160 23.70 -9.40 1.62
CA GLY A 160 22.29 -9.04 1.62
C GLY A 160 21.39 -10.16 2.18
N SER A 161 20.13 -9.82 2.44
CA SER A 161 19.12 -10.75 2.97
C SER A 161 18.84 -11.93 2.04
N THR A 162 19.07 -11.76 0.74
CA THR A 162 18.94 -12.80 -0.30
C THR A 162 20.20 -13.67 -0.44
N GLY A 163 21.26 -13.39 0.33
CA GLY A 163 22.57 -14.03 0.21
C GLY A 163 23.49 -13.39 -0.85
N ASP A 164 23.00 -12.39 -1.58
CA ASP A 164 23.81 -11.65 -2.55
C ASP A 164 24.95 -10.87 -1.86
N SER A 165 26.12 -10.81 -2.50
CA SER A 165 27.20 -9.95 -2.05
C SER A 165 27.02 -8.54 -2.63
N LEU A 166 27.13 -7.52 -1.79
CA LEU A 166 26.87 -6.11 -2.12
C LEU A 166 28.08 -5.25 -1.75
N GLU A 167 28.44 -4.30 -2.59
CA GLU A 167 29.41 -3.25 -2.30
C GLU A 167 28.68 -1.95 -1.94
N VAL A 168 29.00 -1.37 -0.79
CA VAL A 168 28.52 -0.03 -0.41
C VAL A 168 29.51 0.99 -0.95
N TRP A 169 29.09 1.69 -2.01
CA TRP A 169 29.89 2.70 -2.70
C TRP A 169 29.74 4.07 -2.04
N ARG A 170 28.55 4.36 -1.53
CA ARG A 170 28.26 5.56 -0.75
C ARG A 170 27.21 5.24 0.30
N GLU A 171 27.52 5.57 1.54
CA GLU A 171 26.58 5.45 2.66
C GLU A 171 25.52 6.56 2.54
N LEU A 172 24.32 6.30 3.08
CA LEU A 172 23.28 7.32 3.13
C LEU A 172 23.62 8.31 4.24
N ASP A 173 23.58 9.59 3.91
CA ASP A 173 23.67 10.66 4.89
C ASP A 173 22.30 10.90 5.52
N THR A 174 22.07 10.32 6.71
CA THR A 174 20.79 10.43 7.41
C THR A 174 20.46 11.87 7.83
N GLN A 175 21.47 12.68 8.15
CA GLN A 175 21.26 14.08 8.56
C GLN A 175 20.78 14.92 7.38
N GLN A 176 21.39 14.72 6.21
CA GLN A 176 20.97 15.41 4.99
C GLN A 176 19.56 14.96 4.57
N VAL A 177 19.26 13.65 4.63
CA VAL A 177 17.93 13.11 4.35
C VAL A 177 16.87 13.73 5.26
N GLU A 178 17.11 13.76 6.57
CA GLU A 178 16.17 14.33 7.54
C GLU A 178 15.87 15.81 7.23
N LYS A 179 16.91 16.58 6.86
CA LYS A 179 16.76 17.98 6.46
C LYS A 179 15.90 18.14 5.21
N ASP A 180 16.11 17.28 4.20
CA ASP A 180 15.34 17.31 2.96
C ASP A 180 13.88 16.93 3.20
N LEU A 181 13.63 15.90 4.03
CA LEU A 181 12.28 15.46 4.43
C LEU A 181 11.53 16.53 5.23
N LYS A 182 12.22 17.27 6.12
CA LYS A 182 11.63 18.43 6.81
C LYS A 182 11.18 19.50 5.82
N GLY A 183 11.93 19.71 4.73
CA GLY A 183 11.55 20.62 3.65
C GLY A 183 10.27 20.19 2.92
N VAL A 184 10.14 18.88 2.66
CA VAL A 184 8.97 18.27 2.01
C VAL A 184 7.74 18.37 2.90
N LEU A 185 7.90 18.04 4.18
CA LEU A 185 6.84 18.18 5.18
C LEU A 185 6.37 19.63 5.32
N ALA A 186 7.30 20.60 5.29
CA ALA A 186 6.96 22.03 5.32
C ALA A 186 6.15 22.49 4.10
N ARG A 187 6.22 21.77 2.96
CA ARG A 187 5.38 21.99 1.77
C ARG A 187 4.02 21.26 1.86
N GLY A 188 3.73 20.63 2.99
CA GLY A 188 2.48 19.91 3.25
C GLY A 188 2.38 18.55 2.56
N ILE A 189 3.51 17.94 2.21
CA ILE A 189 3.56 16.56 1.69
C ILE A 189 3.87 15.64 2.88
N THR A 190 2.93 14.76 3.21
CA THR A 190 2.99 13.88 4.40
C THR A 190 3.18 12.41 4.05
N SER A 191 3.13 12.05 2.77
CA SER A 191 3.38 10.70 2.26
C SER A 191 4.74 10.65 1.54
N LEU A 192 5.49 9.57 1.77
CA LEU A 192 6.83 9.35 1.20
C LEU A 192 6.95 7.94 0.63
N ALA A 193 7.38 7.85 -0.63
CA ALA A 193 7.81 6.60 -1.25
C ALA A 193 9.35 6.56 -1.30
N VAL A 194 9.96 5.47 -0.84
CA VAL A 194 11.42 5.29 -0.82
C VAL A 194 11.84 4.22 -1.82
N LEU A 195 12.64 4.60 -2.81
CA LEU A 195 13.13 3.74 -3.89
C LEU A 195 14.65 3.82 -4.01
N LEU A 196 15.35 3.01 -3.21
CA LEU A 196 16.81 2.92 -3.26
C LEU A 196 17.24 1.70 -4.10
N LEU A 197 18.31 1.85 -4.88
CA LEU A 197 18.84 0.73 -5.67
C LEU A 197 19.22 -0.45 -4.78
N HIS A 198 18.78 -1.64 -5.19
CA HIS A 198 19.03 -2.90 -4.49
C HIS A 198 18.53 -2.97 -3.04
N SER A 199 17.58 -2.10 -2.65
CA SER A 199 16.96 -2.13 -1.31
C SER A 199 16.29 -3.47 -0.97
N TYR A 200 15.82 -4.23 -1.98
CA TYR A 200 15.21 -5.55 -1.79
C TYR A 200 16.16 -6.59 -1.17
N THR A 201 17.48 -6.39 -1.29
CA THR A 201 18.52 -7.28 -0.74
C THR A 201 19.40 -6.59 0.28
N TYR A 202 19.62 -5.28 0.14
CA TYR A 202 20.41 -4.49 1.09
C TYR A 202 19.56 -4.10 2.30
N VAL A 203 19.63 -4.92 3.34
CA VAL A 203 19.06 -4.62 4.66
C VAL A 203 20.14 -3.98 5.51
N ARG A 204 19.92 -2.75 5.97
CA ARG A 204 20.76 -2.17 7.02
C ARG A 204 20.47 -2.92 8.30
N GLY A 205 21.49 -3.50 8.91
CA GLY A 205 21.31 -4.40 10.05
C GLY A 205 20.46 -3.76 11.16
N ALA A 206 19.21 -4.21 11.28
CA ALA A 206 18.28 -4.26 12.43
C ALA A 206 18.27 -3.16 13.52
N ARG A 207 18.97 -2.03 13.39
CA ARG A 207 19.04 -0.98 14.42
C ARG A 207 18.62 0.42 13.99
N ASP A 208 18.47 0.68 12.68
CA ASP A 208 18.22 2.04 12.18
C ASP A 208 16.83 2.24 11.54
N GLU A 209 15.98 1.20 11.45
CA GLU A 209 14.70 1.29 10.72
C GLU A 209 13.51 1.80 11.57
N THR A 210 13.73 2.20 12.83
CA THR A 210 12.67 2.75 13.71
C THR A 210 12.77 4.23 14.04
N GLU A 211 13.69 5.01 13.45
CA GLU A 211 13.85 6.45 13.77
C GLU A 211 13.36 7.41 12.68
N LEU A 212 12.65 6.94 11.65
CA LEU A 212 12.12 7.79 10.57
C LEU A 212 10.59 7.72 10.41
N SER A 213 9.86 7.20 11.41
CA SER A 213 8.39 7.20 11.47
C SER A 213 7.84 8.26 12.41
#